data_AF-A0A7C1JJR7-F1
#
_entry.id   AF-A0A7C1JJR7-F1
#
_cell.length_a   1.000
_cell.length_b   1.000
_cell.length_c   1.000
_cell.angle_alpha   90.00
_cell.angle_beta   90.00
_cell.angle_gamma   90.00
#
_symmetry.space_group_name_H-M   'P 1'
#
loop_
_entity.id
_entity.type
_entity.pdbx_description
1 polymer ?
#
loop_
_entity_poly.entity_id
_entity_poly.type
_entity_poly.pdbx_seq_one_letter_code
_entity_poly.pdbx_strand_id
1 'polypeptide(L)'
;MEFDDLAALDSATLATVLRAAGEQLVALALMGSDPQLAERLLSCLPAETSARLRQQSQQPGPLLLSDVEGAKQQIAELARRLAIEGRIRLPTIEYPAVAA
;
A
#
# COMPACT_ATOMS: atom_id res chain seq x y z
N MET A 1 -9.49 1.18 7.65
CA MET A 1 -8.14 0.80 7.23
C MET A 1 -7.43 2.00 6.63
N GLU A 2 -6.44 2.46 7.37
CA GLU A 2 -5.48 3.44 6.91
C GLU A 2 -4.40 2.72 6.10
N PHE A 3 -3.56 3.48 5.40
CA PHE A 3 -2.47 2.90 4.61
C PHE A 3 -1.43 2.21 5.51
N ASP A 4 -1.15 2.78 6.68
CA ASP A 4 -0.21 2.21 7.65
C ASP A 4 -0.66 0.84 8.20
N ASP A 5 -1.98 0.56 8.23
CA ASP A 5 -2.50 -0.75 8.63
C ASP A 5 -2.07 -1.88 7.67
N LEU A 6 -1.64 -1.55 6.45
CA LEU A 6 -1.12 -2.53 5.51
C LEU A 6 0.11 -3.25 6.07
N ALA A 7 0.92 -2.62 6.93
CA ALA A 7 2.08 -3.28 7.56
C ALA A 7 1.69 -4.50 8.41
N ALA A 8 0.47 -4.53 8.96
CA ALA A 8 -0.03 -5.64 9.77
C ALA A 8 -0.48 -6.85 8.93
N LEU A 9 -0.56 -6.72 7.61
CA LEU A 9 -0.96 -7.79 6.70
C LEU A 9 0.19 -8.79 6.48
N ASP A 10 -0.18 -10.04 6.23
CA ASP A 10 0.77 -11.05 5.79
C ASP A 10 1.31 -10.73 4.40
N SER A 11 2.50 -11.26 4.09
CA SER A 11 3.20 -10.95 2.85
C SER A 11 2.42 -11.34 1.58
N ALA A 12 1.63 -12.42 1.63
CA ALA A 12 0.84 -12.85 0.46
C ALA A 12 -0.34 -11.90 0.21
N THR A 13 -1.00 -11.46 1.28
CA THR A 13 -2.05 -10.45 1.23
C THR A 13 -1.50 -9.10 0.72
N LEU A 14 -0.39 -8.61 1.30
CA LEU A 14 0.28 -7.39 0.85
C LEU A 14 0.61 -7.44 -0.63
N ALA A 15 1.25 -8.54 -1.06
CA ALA A 15 1.64 -8.69 -2.45
C ALA A 15 0.42 -8.68 -3.40
N THR A 16 -0.71 -9.22 -2.97
CA THR A 16 -1.96 -9.20 -3.74
C THR A 16 -2.52 -7.80 -3.87
N VAL A 17 -2.56 -7.04 -2.78
CA VAL A 17 -2.99 -5.62 -2.78
C VAL A 17 -2.08 -4.78 -3.68
N LEU A 18 -0.76 -4.86 -3.49
CA LEU A 18 0.22 -4.06 -4.22
C LEU A 18 0.20 -4.35 -5.73
N ARG A 19 0.07 -5.63 -6.12
CA ARG A 19 -0.09 -5.99 -7.54
C ARG A 19 -1.39 -5.48 -8.14
N ALA A 20 -2.47 -5.50 -7.38
CA ALA A 20 -3.77 -5.01 -7.85
C ALA A 20 -3.83 -3.47 -7.92
N ALA A 21 -3.06 -2.76 -7.08
CA ALA A 21 -2.92 -1.30 -7.15
C ALA A 21 -2.09 -0.83 -8.36
N GLY A 22 -1.13 -1.63 -8.81
CA GLY A 22 -0.26 -1.33 -9.94
C GLY A 22 0.98 -0.50 -9.57
N GLU A 23 2.04 -0.64 -10.36
CA GLU A 23 3.37 -0.11 -10.01
C GLU A 23 3.39 1.42 -9.84
N GLN A 24 2.65 2.16 -10.65
CA GLN A 24 2.60 3.63 -10.58
C GLN A 24 2.03 4.13 -9.25
N LEU A 25 0.94 3.53 -8.80
CA LEU A 25 0.23 3.93 -7.59
C LEU A 25 1.03 3.51 -6.35
N VAL A 26 1.66 2.34 -6.39
CA VAL A 26 2.60 1.90 -5.35
C VAL A 26 3.81 2.82 -5.25
N ALA A 27 4.45 3.17 -6.37
CA ALA A 27 5.60 4.07 -6.38
C ALA A 27 5.28 5.45 -5.80
N LEU A 28 4.08 5.98 -6.08
CA LEU A 28 3.57 7.22 -5.49
C LEU A 28 3.41 7.11 -3.97
N ALA A 29 2.74 6.06 -3.49
CA ALA A 29 2.52 5.86 -2.06
C ALA A 29 3.85 5.69 -1.29
N LEU A 30 4.83 5.00 -1.88
CA LEU A 30 6.15 4.78 -1.27
C LEU A 30 6.91 6.08 -0.98
N MET A 31 6.73 7.13 -1.79
CA MET A 31 7.45 8.40 -1.60
C MET A 31 7.06 9.15 -0.32
N GLY A 32 5.83 8.97 0.16
CA GLY A 32 5.37 9.56 1.43
C GLY A 32 5.26 8.57 2.57
N SER A 33 5.73 7.33 2.40
CA SER A 33 5.66 6.30 3.42
C SER A 33 6.88 6.38 4.35
N ASP A 34 6.70 5.97 5.61
CA ASP A 34 7.84 5.77 6.50
C ASP A 34 8.81 4.73 5.92
N PRO A 35 10.14 4.88 6.07
CA PRO A 35 11.13 3.96 5.51
C PRO A 35 10.90 2.49 5.91
N GLN A 36 10.44 2.24 7.14
CA GLN A 36 10.18 0.88 7.63
C GLN A 36 8.98 0.26 6.89
N LEU A 37 7.92 1.04 6.67
CA LEU A 37 6.75 0.61 5.92
C LEU A 37 7.10 0.40 4.44
N ALA A 38 7.83 1.33 3.83
CA ALA A 38 8.25 1.21 2.44
C ALA A 38 9.06 -0.08 2.19
N GLU A 39 10.03 -0.38 3.04
CA GLU A 39 10.82 -1.62 2.95
C GLU A 39 9.97 -2.87 3.18
N ARG A 40 9.02 -2.83 4.13
CA ARG A 40 8.07 -3.92 4.35
C ARG A 40 7.24 -4.20 3.10
N LEU A 41 6.69 -3.17 2.45
CA LEU A 41 5.89 -3.32 1.23
C LEU A 41 6.72 -3.88 0.07
N LEU A 42 7.93 -3.35 -0.13
CA LEU A 42 8.86 -3.81 -1.17
C LEU A 42 9.33 -5.25 -0.94
N SER A 43 9.49 -5.67 0.31
CA SER A 43 9.89 -7.05 0.65
C SER A 43 8.85 -8.11 0.26
N CYS A 44 7.59 -7.68 0.04
CA CYS A 44 6.49 -8.57 -0.35
C CYS A 44 6.40 -8.76 -1.88
N LEU A 45 7.23 -8.07 -2.66
CA LEU A 45 7.26 -8.11 -4.12
C LEU A 45 8.53 -8.81 -4.64
N PRO A 46 8.52 -9.35 -5.88
CA PRO A 46 9.72 -9.87 -6.51
C PRO A 46 10.81 -8.81 -6.59
N ALA A 47 12.07 -9.22 -6.41
CA ALA A 47 13.22 -8.31 -6.36
C ALA A 47 13.30 -7.37 -7.58
N GLU A 48 12.94 -7.84 -8.77
CA GLU A 48 12.86 -7.03 -9.99
C GLU A 48 11.82 -5.91 -9.87
N THR A 49 10.59 -6.23 -9.46
CA THR A 49 9.52 -5.26 -9.24
C THR A 49 9.91 -4.26 -8.15
N SER A 50 10.48 -4.73 -7.04
CA SER A 50 10.92 -3.87 -5.95
C SER A 50 12.02 -2.91 -6.40
N ALA A 51 12.95 -3.36 -7.25
CA ALA A 51 13.99 -2.50 -7.82
C ALA A 51 13.39 -1.42 -8.73
N ARG A 52 12.44 -1.78 -9.61
CA ARG A 52 11.73 -0.80 -10.46
C ARG A 52 10.99 0.25 -9.63
N LEU A 53 10.25 -0.18 -8.61
CA LEU A 53 9.51 0.72 -7.72
C LEU A 53 10.45 1.67 -6.98
N ARG A 54 11.59 1.19 -6.46
CA ARG A 54 12.59 2.05 -5.82
C ARG A 54 13.14 3.11 -6.78
N GLN A 55 13.45 2.73 -8.02
CA GLN A 55 13.93 3.69 -9.02
C GLN A 55 12.87 4.75 -9.34
N GLN A 56 11.61 4.33 -9.48
CA GLN A 56 10.51 5.24 -9.79
C GLN A 56 10.22 6.21 -8.64
N SER A 57 10.27 5.76 -7.38
CA SER A 57 10.11 6.63 -6.20
C SER A 57 11.29 7.60 -6.00
N GLN A 58 12.46 7.32 -6.59
CA GLN A 58 13.65 8.19 -6.53
C GLN A 58 13.72 9.21 -7.67
N GLN A 59 12.88 9.08 -8.69
CA GLN A 59 12.76 10.05 -9.78
C GLN A 59 11.39 10.73 -9.75
N PRO A 60 11.05 11.46 -8.68
CA PRO A 60 9.81 12.21 -8.67
C PRO A 60 9.88 13.31 -9.73
N GLY A 61 8.94 13.29 -10.67
CA GLY A 61 8.57 14.51 -11.38
C GLY A 61 7.98 15.54 -10.41
N PRO A 62 7.44 16.68 -10.90
CA PRO A 62 6.67 17.58 -10.05
C PRO A 62 5.48 16.83 -9.45
N LEU A 63 5.53 16.58 -8.14
CA LEU A 63 4.58 15.76 -7.40
C LEU A 63 4.01 16.57 -6.24
N LEU A 64 2.69 16.62 -6.14
CA LEU A 64 2.01 17.29 -5.04
C LEU A 64 1.88 16.30 -3.87
N LEU A 65 1.97 16.81 -2.64
CA LEU A 65 1.70 16.01 -1.45
C LEU A 65 0.31 15.33 -1.53
N SER A 66 -0.66 16.01 -2.12
CA SER A 66 -2.01 15.49 -2.36
C SER A 66 -2.04 14.26 -3.27
N ASP A 67 -1.11 14.15 -4.23
CA ASP A 67 -1.03 12.98 -5.12
C ASP A 67 -0.56 11.75 -4.34
N VAL A 68 0.39 11.95 -3.42
CA VAL A 68 0.94 10.90 -2.55
C VAL A 68 -0.13 10.42 -1.57
N GLU A 69 -0.82 11.33 -0.90
CA GLU A 69 -1.92 10.99 0.01
C GLU A 69 -3.09 10.34 -0.73
N GLY A 70 -3.42 10.82 -1.94
CA GLY A 70 -4.42 10.20 -2.80
C GLY A 70 -4.04 8.77 -3.20
N ALA A 71 -2.76 8.51 -3.50
CA ALA A 71 -2.27 7.17 -3.80
C ALA A 71 -2.40 6.24 -2.58
N LYS A 72 -1.97 6.68 -1.40
CA LYS A 72 -2.11 5.90 -0.15
C LYS A 72 -3.57 5.53 0.13
N GLN A 73 -4.48 6.50 0.01
CA GLN A 73 -5.92 6.27 0.21
C GLN A 73 -6.48 5.26 -0.80
N GLN A 74 -6.10 5.36 -2.07
CA GLN A 74 -6.54 4.41 -3.10
C GLN A 74 -6.07 2.98 -2.82
N ILE A 75 -4.83 2.78 -2.34
CA ILE A 75 -4.34 1.44 -1.96
C ILE A 75 -5.13 0.88 -0.76
N ALA A 76 -5.37 1.72 0.26
CA ALA A 76 -6.15 1.30 1.43
C ALA A 76 -7.60 0.94 1.05
N GLU A 77 -8.21 1.69 0.14
CA GLU A 77 -9.55 1.41 -0.38
C GLU A 77 -9.59 0.12 -1.21
N LEU A 78 -8.57 -0.09 -2.04
CA LEU A 78 -8.41 -1.31 -2.81
C LEU A 78 -8.29 -2.54 -1.88
N ALA A 79 -7.51 -2.45 -0.80
CA ALA A 79 -7.40 -3.52 0.18
C ALA A 79 -8.76 -3.83 0.84
N ARG A 80 -9.51 -2.80 1.27
CA ARG A 80 -10.88 -2.98 1.77
C ARG A 80 -11.78 -3.69 0.77
N ARG A 81 -11.75 -3.25 -0.49
CA ARG A 81 -12.56 -3.84 -1.56
C ARG A 81 -12.20 -5.31 -1.79
N LEU A 82 -10.91 -5.64 -1.87
CA LEU A 82 -10.44 -7.02 -2.04
C LEU A 82 -10.86 -7.92 -0.86
N ALA A 83 -10.95 -7.36 0.35
CA ALA A 83 -11.43 -8.08 1.53
C ALA A 83 -12.93 -8.36 1.48
N ILE A 84 -13.73 -7.37 1.05
CA ILE A 84 -15.18 -7.52 0.83
C ILE A 84 -15.45 -8.57 -0.25
N GLU A 85 -14.63 -8.60 -1.31
CA GLU A 85 -14.68 -9.62 -2.37
C GLU A 85 -14.18 -11.00 -1.92
N GLY A 86 -13.70 -11.14 -0.67
CA GLY A 86 -13.16 -12.40 -0.13
C GLY A 86 -11.81 -12.82 -0.72
N ARG A 87 -11.13 -11.93 -1.44
CA ARG A 87 -9.84 -12.20 -2.10
C ARG A 87 -8.65 -12.09 -1.16
N ILE A 88 -8.79 -11.28 -0.11
CA ILE A 88 -7.82 -11.17 0.98
C ILE A 88 -8.52 -11.25 2.34
N ARG A 89 -7.76 -11.52 3.40
CA ARG A 89 -8.22 -11.37 4.78
C ARG A 89 -7.50 -10.20 5.41
N LEU A 90 -8.27 -9.24 5.90
CA LEU A 90 -7.73 -8.23 6.79
C LEU A 90 -7.57 -8.86 8.18
N PRO A 91 -6.60 -8.40 8.99
CA PRO A 91 -6.55 -8.80 10.38
C PRO A 91 -7.85 -8.32 10.99
N THR A 92 -8.40 -9.07 11.93
CA THR A 92 -9.45 -8.55 12.80
C THR A 92 -8.80 -7.49 13.70
N ILE A 93 -8.49 -6.33 13.13
CA ILE A 93 -8.25 -5.13 13.89
C ILE A 93 -9.66 -4.71 14.27
N GLU A 94 -10.05 -5.00 15.51
CA GLU A 94 -11.22 -4.38 16.11
C GLU A 94 -10.98 -2.88 16.06
N TYR A 95 -11.46 -2.23 14.98
CA TYR A 95 -11.71 -0.82 15.04
C TYR A 95 -12.74 -0.66 16.16
N PRO A 96 -12.43 0.05 17.27
CA PRO A 96 -13.48 0.44 18.18
C PRO A 96 -14.51 1.12 17.29
N ALA A 97 -15.70 0.53 17.24
CA ALA A 97 -16.81 1.03 16.46
C ALA A 97 -16.83 2.54 16.67
N VAL A 98 -16.72 3.31 15.58
CA VAL A 98 -16.89 4.76 15.66
C VAL A 98 -18.22 4.96 16.37
N ALA A 99 -18.12 5.42 17.62
CA ALA A 99 -19.27 5.66 18.45
C ALA A 99 -20.06 6.76 17.72
N ALA A 100 -21.28 6.39 17.34
CA ALA A 100 -22.27 7.30 16.77
C ALA A 100 -22.59 8.45 17.73
#